data_AF-A0A960FRC5-F1
#
_entry.id   AF-A0A960FRC5-F1
#
_cell.length_a   1.000
_cell.length_b   1.000
_cell.length_c   1.000
_cell.angle_alpha   90.00
_cell.angle_beta   90.00
_cell.angle_gamma   90.00
#
_symmetry.space_group_name_H-M   'P 1'
#
loop_
_entity.id
_entity.type
_entity.pdbx_description
1 polymer ?
#
loop_
_entity_poly.entity_id
_entity_poly.type
_entity_poly.pdbx_seq_one_letter_code
_entity_poly.pdbx_strand_id
1 'polypeptide(L)'
;MTSARVAARPPSRSAALHKRLDHLALRWQARLESDSADRIVPWVTALVLFLVLGALALGRARSLEAGTDLAAYLQGTWLINHGDPPFVSLTGDHLLAEQAGFVFYPLAWLTRVVPAVPALLLTQAAALSVATVPLWHFARRVARLRGGAALTVLIAYALYPALHNINQADVHLATLALPLLLAAA
;
A
#
# COMPACT_ATOMS: atom_id res chain seq x y z
N MET A 1 23.39 -30.77 60.04
CA MET A 1 22.24 -30.18 59.31
C MET A 1 22.72 -29.84 57.91
N THR A 2 22.43 -30.70 56.93
CA THR A 2 22.93 -30.52 55.56
C THR A 2 21.73 -30.36 54.64
N SER A 3 21.43 -29.11 54.28
CA SER A 3 20.35 -28.77 53.36
C SER A 3 20.74 -29.21 51.94
N ALA A 4 20.08 -30.24 51.43
CA ALA A 4 20.23 -30.68 50.05
C ALA A 4 19.62 -29.63 49.12
N ARG A 5 20.45 -28.90 48.38
CA ARG A 5 19.99 -28.02 47.29
C ARG A 5 19.34 -28.88 46.21
N VAL A 6 18.02 -28.78 46.11
CA VAL A 6 17.26 -29.32 44.98
C VAL A 6 17.77 -28.64 43.70
N ALA A 7 18.38 -29.42 42.80
CA ALA A 7 18.84 -28.93 41.51
C ALA A 7 17.63 -28.45 40.68
N ALA A 8 17.65 -27.19 40.25
CA ALA A 8 16.57 -26.61 39.45
C ALA A 8 16.44 -27.38 38.13
N ARG A 9 15.22 -27.87 37.83
CA ARG A 9 14.93 -28.53 36.55
C ARG A 9 15.22 -27.57 35.39
N PRO A 10 15.86 -28.04 34.30
CA PRO A 10 16.07 -27.22 33.12
C PRO A 10 14.72 -26.74 32.58
N PRO A 11 14.62 -25.49 32.10
CA PRO A 11 13.37 -24.96 31.57
C PRO A 11 12.87 -25.83 30.41
N SER A 12 11.55 -26.01 30.33
CA SER A 12 10.93 -26.71 29.22
C SER A 12 11.30 -26.04 27.89
N ARG A 13 11.38 -26.81 26.80
CA ARG A 13 11.69 -26.28 25.46
C ARG A 13 10.75 -25.13 25.08
N SER A 14 9.47 -25.19 25.49
CA SER A 14 8.50 -24.11 25.29
C SER A 14 8.88 -22.85 26.08
N ALA A 15 9.25 -22.94 27.36
CA ALA A 15 9.65 -21.79 28.16
C ALA A 15 10.93 -21.11 27.63
N ALA A 16 11.88 -21.91 27.12
CA ALA A 16 13.07 -21.38 26.47
C ALA A 16 12.76 -20.67 25.14
N LEU A 17 11.77 -21.17 24.38
CA LEU A 17 11.30 -20.54 23.14
C LEU A 17 10.61 -19.21 23.41
N HIS A 18 9.70 -19.14 24.39
CA HIS A 18 9.00 -17.91 24.78
C HIS A 18 9.99 -16.81 25.18
N LYS A 19 10.98 -17.12 26.03
CA LYS A 19 12.03 -16.15 26.40
C LYS A 19 12.82 -15.61 25.21
N ARG A 20 13.08 -16.45 24.20
CA ARG A 20 13.76 -16.02 22.96
C ARG A 20 12.87 -15.07 22.15
N LEU A 21 11.59 -15.39 22.01
CA LEU A 21 10.62 -14.55 21.32
C LEU A 21 10.45 -13.20 22.02
N ASP A 22 10.39 -13.17 23.35
CA ASP A 22 10.30 -11.93 24.14
C ASP A 22 11.55 -11.06 23.94
N HIS A 23 12.74 -11.65 24.01
CA HIS A 23 13.98 -10.93 23.76
C HIS A 23 14.06 -10.35 22.35
N LEU A 24 13.57 -11.08 21.35
CA LEU A 24 13.46 -10.58 19.98
C LEU A 24 12.45 -9.44 19.93
N ALA A 25 11.25 -9.61 20.49
CA ALA A 25 10.21 -8.60 20.52
C ALA A 25 10.70 -7.28 21.13
N LEU A 26 11.40 -7.34 22.26
CA LEU A 26 11.99 -6.16 22.93
C LEU A 26 13.06 -5.48 22.05
N ARG A 27 13.92 -6.25 21.37
CA ARG A 27 14.91 -5.70 20.44
C ARG A 27 14.25 -5.01 19.24
N TRP A 28 13.19 -5.59 18.72
CA TRP A 28 12.41 -5.01 17.63
C TRP A 28 11.69 -3.74 18.07
N GLN A 29 11.07 -3.74 19.25
CA GLN A 29 10.46 -2.55 19.83
C GLN A 29 11.47 -1.42 20.00
N ALA A 30 12.65 -1.71 20.56
CA ALA A 30 13.70 -0.70 20.73
C ALA A 30 14.16 -0.08 19.40
N ARG A 31 14.23 -0.88 18.32
CA ARG A 31 14.56 -0.37 16.98
C ARG A 31 13.44 0.51 16.42
N LEU A 32 12.18 0.09 16.57
CA LEU A 32 11.00 0.83 16.09
C LEU A 32 10.72 2.11 16.89
N GLU A 33 11.21 2.22 18.12
CA GLU A 33 11.12 3.44 18.91
C GLU A 33 12.18 4.49 18.53
N SER A 34 13.14 4.18 17.66
CA SER A 34 14.15 5.16 17.20
C SER A 34 13.59 6.20 16.22
N ASP A 35 14.11 7.44 16.27
CA ASP A 35 13.78 8.52 15.32
C ASP A 35 14.06 8.14 13.86
N SER A 36 15.08 7.31 13.63
CA SER A 36 15.40 6.80 12.29
C SER A 36 14.33 5.84 11.78
N ALA A 37 13.76 5.01 12.66
CA ALA A 37 12.66 4.13 12.28
C ALA A 37 11.42 4.93 11.86
N ASP A 38 11.13 6.04 12.52
CA ASP A 38 9.99 6.90 12.14
C ASP A 38 10.11 7.51 10.74
N ARG A 39 11.34 7.64 10.23
CA ARG A 39 11.60 8.09 8.87
C ARG A 39 11.63 6.94 7.88
N ILE A 40 12.22 5.79 8.23
CA ILE A 40 12.50 4.71 7.28
C ILE A 40 11.33 3.74 7.13
N VAL A 41 10.71 3.34 8.24
CA VAL A 41 9.65 2.32 8.27
C VAL A 41 8.53 2.63 7.28
N PRO A 42 7.89 3.82 7.28
CA PRO A 42 6.78 4.10 6.36
C PRO A 42 7.17 3.98 4.88
N TRP A 43 8.37 4.41 4.50
CA TRP A 43 8.82 4.33 3.11
C TRP A 43 9.20 2.90 2.70
N VAL A 44 9.79 2.12 3.62
CA VAL A 44 10.06 0.71 3.34
C VAL A 44 8.76 -0.07 3.22
N THR A 45 7.77 0.18 4.07
CA THR A 45 6.45 -0.45 3.96
C THR A 45 5.73 -0.04 2.67
N ALA A 46 5.79 1.24 2.28
CA ALA A 46 5.25 1.71 1.01
C ALA A 46 5.93 1.03 -0.17
N LEU A 47 7.27 0.92 -0.16
CA LEU A 47 8.01 0.27 -1.25
C LEU A 47 7.65 -1.22 -1.37
N VAL A 48 7.64 -1.95 -0.25
CA VAL A 48 7.29 -3.38 -0.25
C VAL A 48 5.87 -3.59 -0.74
N LEU A 49 4.92 -2.80 -0.23
CA LEU A 49 3.52 -2.89 -0.65
C LEU A 49 3.35 -2.54 -2.12
N PHE A 50 4.06 -1.53 -2.62
CA PHE A 50 4.04 -1.14 -4.04
C PHE A 50 4.53 -2.26 -4.95
N LEU A 51 5.63 -2.91 -4.59
CA LEU A 51 6.16 -4.04 -5.37
C LEU A 51 5.16 -5.19 -5.41
N VAL A 52 4.50 -5.50 -4.29
CA VAL A 52 3.48 -6.56 -4.23
C VAL A 52 2.26 -6.19 -5.07
N LEU A 53 1.64 -5.03 -4.80
CA LEU A 53 0.43 -4.59 -5.50
C LEU A 53 0.67 -4.37 -7.00
N GLY A 54 1.80 -3.78 -7.36
CA GLY A 54 2.21 -3.57 -8.74
C GLY A 54 2.47 -4.88 -9.47
N ALA A 55 3.17 -5.84 -8.85
CA ALA A 55 3.37 -7.16 -9.44
C ALA A 55 2.06 -7.90 -9.68
N LEU A 56 1.13 -7.85 -8.72
CA LEU A 56 -0.18 -8.48 -8.86
C LEU A 56 -1.01 -7.81 -9.98
N ALA A 57 -1.05 -6.47 -10.03
CA ALA A 57 -1.81 -5.74 -11.05
C ALA A 57 -1.25 -5.97 -12.46
N LEU A 58 0.08 -5.94 -12.63
CA LEU A 58 0.72 -6.26 -13.90
C LEU A 58 0.55 -7.73 -14.27
N GLY A 59 0.60 -8.63 -13.29
CA GLY A 59 0.31 -10.05 -13.47
C GLY A 59 -1.09 -10.27 -14.06
N ARG A 60 -2.12 -9.65 -13.47
CA ARG A 60 -3.50 -9.70 -13.99
C ARG A 60 -3.61 -9.20 -15.42
N ALA A 61 -3.00 -8.05 -15.70
CA ALA A 61 -2.99 -7.47 -17.05
C ALA A 61 -2.30 -8.38 -18.09
N ARG A 62 -1.22 -9.06 -17.69
CA ARG A 62 -0.50 -10.02 -18.53
C ARG A 62 -1.28 -11.33 -18.75
N SER A 63 -2.11 -11.72 -17.79
CA SER A 63 -3.01 -12.87 -17.89
C SER A 63 -4.25 -12.60 -18.75
N LEU A 64 -4.39 -11.39 -19.32
CA LEU A 64 -5.56 -10.98 -20.10
C LEU A 64 -6.87 -10.92 -19.29
N GLU A 65 -6.74 -10.73 -17.98
CA GLU A 65 -7.86 -10.61 -17.03
C GLU A 65 -8.17 -9.12 -16.70
N ALA A 66 -7.78 -8.20 -17.59
CA ALA A 66 -8.15 -6.80 -17.47
C ALA A 66 -9.55 -6.55 -18.07
N GLY A 67 -10.33 -5.71 -17.41
CA GLY A 67 -11.71 -5.46 -17.76
C GLY A 67 -11.95 -4.16 -18.52
N THR A 68 -13.23 -3.78 -18.56
CA THR A 68 -13.76 -2.66 -19.34
C THR A 68 -13.26 -1.31 -18.86
N ASP A 69 -13.01 -1.14 -17.56
CA ASP A 69 -12.62 0.16 -17.03
C ASP A 69 -11.19 0.50 -17.46
N LEU A 70 -10.27 -0.49 -17.43
CA LEU A 70 -8.93 -0.28 -17.97
C LEU A 70 -8.99 0.10 -19.45
N ALA A 71 -9.80 -0.58 -20.25
CA ALA A 71 -9.96 -0.26 -21.67
C ALA A 71 -10.52 1.16 -21.90
N ALA A 72 -11.50 1.58 -21.08
CA ALA A 72 -12.06 2.92 -21.10
C ALA A 72 -10.98 4.00 -20.83
N TYR A 73 -10.18 3.81 -19.79
CA TYR A 73 -9.08 4.73 -19.50
C TYR A 73 -7.97 4.69 -20.55
N LEU A 74 -7.68 3.52 -21.15
CA LEU A 74 -6.73 3.45 -22.27
C LEU A 74 -7.20 4.27 -23.48
N GLN A 75 -8.46 4.12 -23.89
CA GLN A 75 -9.05 4.94 -24.95
C GLN A 75 -8.97 6.43 -24.59
N GLY A 76 -9.32 6.77 -23.35
CA GLY A 76 -9.21 8.13 -22.83
C GLY A 76 -7.80 8.70 -22.88
N THR A 77 -6.78 7.93 -22.50
CA THR A 77 -5.37 8.37 -22.60
C THR A 77 -4.98 8.66 -24.03
N TRP A 78 -5.44 7.85 -24.98
CA TRP A 78 -5.17 8.06 -26.40
C TRP A 78 -5.80 9.36 -26.89
N LEU A 79 -7.08 9.60 -26.61
CA LEU A 79 -7.81 10.81 -27.01
C LEU A 79 -7.14 12.08 -26.45
N ILE A 80 -6.85 12.11 -25.15
CA ILE A 80 -6.19 13.25 -24.49
C ILE A 80 -4.83 13.56 -25.12
N ASN A 81 -4.07 12.53 -25.48
CA ASN A 81 -2.76 12.71 -26.07
C ASN A 81 -2.79 13.20 -27.52
N HIS A 82 -3.89 12.98 -28.24
CA HIS A 82 -4.11 13.49 -29.60
C HIS A 82 -4.84 14.83 -29.65
N GLY A 83 -5.25 15.36 -28.50
CA GLY A 83 -5.98 16.63 -28.41
C GLY A 83 -7.48 16.50 -28.68
N ASP A 84 -7.99 15.27 -28.72
CA ASP A 84 -9.40 14.99 -28.91
C ASP A 84 -10.16 15.04 -27.58
N PRO A 85 -11.47 15.37 -27.59
CA PRO A 85 -12.32 15.25 -26.41
C PRO A 85 -12.31 13.80 -25.90
N PRO A 86 -12.05 13.54 -24.60
CA PRO A 86 -12.02 12.19 -24.04
C PRO A 86 -13.42 11.58 -23.86
N PHE A 87 -14.14 11.43 -24.96
CA PHE A 87 -15.40 10.71 -25.05
C PHE A 87 -15.12 9.23 -25.32
N VAL A 88 -15.42 8.39 -24.34
CA VAL A 88 -15.07 6.97 -24.37
C VAL A 88 -16.24 6.18 -24.94
N SER A 89 -16.01 5.39 -25.98
CA SER A 89 -17.07 4.65 -26.67
C SER A 89 -17.59 3.47 -25.85
N LEU A 90 -16.80 2.94 -24.92
CA LEU A 90 -17.18 1.84 -24.04
C LEU A 90 -18.25 2.26 -23.02
N THR A 91 -18.08 3.43 -22.39
CA THR A 91 -19.03 3.98 -21.42
C THR A 91 -20.10 4.84 -22.09
N GLY A 92 -19.84 5.36 -23.29
CA GLY A 92 -20.72 6.30 -23.97
C GLY A 92 -20.74 7.69 -23.34
N ASP A 93 -19.72 8.00 -22.54
CA ASP A 93 -19.63 9.23 -21.75
C ASP A 93 -18.24 9.88 -21.82
N HIS A 94 -18.20 11.15 -21.43
CA HIS A 94 -16.95 11.90 -21.32
C HIS A 94 -16.22 11.54 -20.01
N LEU A 95 -14.90 11.34 -20.04
CA LEU A 95 -14.12 11.02 -18.82
C LEU A 95 -14.20 12.07 -17.70
N LEU A 96 -14.61 13.30 -18.02
CA LEU A 96 -14.84 14.33 -17.00
C LEU A 96 -16.16 14.14 -16.23
N ALA A 97 -17.06 13.30 -16.73
CA ALA A 97 -18.26 12.90 -15.99
C ALA A 97 -17.91 11.96 -14.82
N GLU A 98 -16.76 11.28 -14.91
CA GLU A 98 -16.24 10.43 -13.84
C GLU A 98 -15.76 11.23 -12.64
N GLN A 99 -15.85 10.60 -11.47
CA GLN A 99 -15.43 11.20 -10.21
C GLN A 99 -13.92 11.53 -10.27
N ALA A 100 -13.60 12.80 -10.04
CA ALA A 100 -12.23 13.32 -10.17
C ALA A 100 -11.60 13.14 -11.56
N GLY A 101 -12.39 13.10 -12.64
CA GLY A 101 -11.91 12.93 -14.02
C GLY A 101 -10.83 13.95 -14.47
N PHE A 102 -10.78 15.13 -13.85
CA PHE A 102 -9.72 16.11 -14.10
C PHE A 102 -8.31 15.61 -13.70
N VAL A 103 -8.21 14.76 -12.66
CA VAL A 103 -6.94 14.17 -12.20
C VAL A 103 -6.36 13.23 -13.26
N PHE A 104 -7.18 12.78 -14.20
CA PHE A 104 -6.74 11.87 -15.25
C PHE A 104 -5.85 12.53 -16.31
N TYR A 105 -5.95 13.85 -16.53
CA TYR A 105 -5.12 14.56 -17.53
C TYR A 105 -3.61 14.42 -17.30
N PRO A 106 -3.05 14.73 -16.12
CA PRO A 106 -1.62 14.53 -15.88
C PRO A 106 -1.23 13.05 -16.00
N LEU A 107 -2.11 12.13 -15.64
CA LEU A 107 -1.88 10.69 -15.78
C LEU A 107 -1.85 10.25 -17.25
N ALA A 108 -2.73 10.80 -18.08
CA ALA A 108 -2.72 10.58 -19.52
C ALA A 108 -1.43 11.10 -20.16
N TRP A 109 -0.93 12.27 -19.74
CA TRP A 109 0.34 12.80 -20.25
C TRP A 109 1.56 11.96 -19.83
N LEU A 110 1.53 11.33 -18.65
CA LEU A 110 2.56 10.36 -18.26
C LEU A 110 2.68 9.21 -19.27
N THR A 111 1.58 8.84 -19.93
CA THR A 111 1.60 7.76 -20.94
C THR A 111 2.27 8.14 -22.27
N ARG A 112 2.72 9.39 -22.44
CA ARG A 112 3.56 9.81 -23.57
C ARG A 112 4.97 9.24 -23.49
N VAL A 113 5.44 8.92 -22.28
CA VAL A 113 6.81 8.47 -22.01
C VAL A 113 6.87 7.03 -21.47
N VAL A 114 5.78 6.56 -20.84
CA VAL A 114 5.64 5.20 -20.30
C VAL A 114 4.46 4.52 -20.98
N PRO A 115 4.52 3.20 -21.28
CA PRO A 115 3.36 2.50 -21.84
C PRO A 115 2.11 2.66 -20.96
N ALA A 116 0.95 2.87 -21.58
CA ALA A 116 -0.26 3.30 -20.86
C ALA A 116 -0.71 2.30 -19.78
N VAL A 117 -0.73 1.00 -20.09
CA VAL A 117 -1.14 -0.05 -19.13
C VAL A 117 -0.33 -0.02 -17.82
N PRO A 118 1.01 -0.18 -17.84
CA PRO A 118 1.79 -0.12 -16.61
C PRO A 118 1.73 1.26 -15.95
N ALA A 119 1.65 2.35 -16.71
CA ALA A 119 1.53 3.69 -16.12
C ALA A 119 0.27 3.83 -15.25
N LEU A 120 -0.89 3.42 -15.77
CA LEU A 120 -2.16 3.49 -15.04
C LEU A 120 -2.17 2.58 -13.80
N LEU A 121 -1.81 1.31 -13.99
CA LEU A 121 -1.85 0.31 -12.92
C LEU A 121 -0.83 0.59 -11.81
N LEU A 122 0.39 0.98 -12.18
CA LEU A 122 1.42 1.28 -11.18
C LEU A 122 1.15 2.61 -10.47
N THR A 123 0.51 3.58 -11.10
CA THR A 123 0.13 4.82 -10.41
C THR A 123 -0.91 4.54 -9.31
N GLN A 124 -1.92 3.70 -9.60
CA GLN A 124 -2.88 3.25 -8.60
C GLN A 124 -2.19 2.48 -7.46
N ALA A 125 -1.35 1.49 -7.79
CA ALA A 125 -0.60 0.73 -6.78
C ALA A 125 0.30 1.64 -5.93
N ALA A 126 0.93 2.65 -6.53
CA ALA A 126 1.76 3.62 -5.83
C ALA A 126 0.94 4.47 -4.87
N ALA A 127 -0.23 4.99 -5.29
CA ALA A 127 -1.10 5.78 -4.42
C ALA A 127 -1.58 4.99 -3.20
N LEU A 128 -2.03 3.75 -3.40
CA LEU A 128 -2.41 2.83 -2.33
C LEU A 128 -1.23 2.52 -1.39
N SER A 129 -0.02 2.41 -1.93
CA SER A 129 1.14 2.07 -1.11
C SER A 129 1.68 3.27 -0.32
N VAL A 130 1.71 4.45 -0.94
CA VAL A 130 2.12 5.71 -0.31
C VAL A 130 1.18 6.11 0.82
N ALA A 131 -0.08 5.68 0.80
CA ALA A 131 -1.03 5.86 1.90
C ALA A 131 -0.53 5.31 3.26
N THR A 132 0.42 4.35 3.26
CA THR A 132 1.08 3.88 4.49
C THR A 132 1.90 4.97 5.19
N VAL A 133 2.40 5.96 4.46
CA VAL A 133 3.23 7.05 5.00
C VAL A 133 2.43 7.99 5.92
N PRO A 134 1.31 8.60 5.48
CA PRO A 134 0.47 9.39 6.38
C PRO A 134 -0.18 8.52 7.45
N LEU A 135 -0.53 7.26 7.15
CA LEU A 135 -1.07 6.34 8.15
C LEU A 135 -0.09 6.09 9.31
N TRP A 136 1.21 5.91 9.02
CA TRP A 136 2.25 5.81 10.03
C TRP A 136 2.37 7.10 10.86
N HIS A 137 2.35 8.25 10.18
CA HIS A 137 2.43 9.55 10.87
C HIS A 137 1.24 9.77 11.79
N PHE A 138 0.03 9.45 11.33
CA PHE A 138 -1.18 9.48 12.13
C PHE A 138 -1.06 8.55 13.35
N ALA A 139 -0.66 7.30 13.14
CA ALA A 139 -0.49 6.32 14.21
C ALA A 139 0.54 6.78 15.27
N ARG A 140 1.69 7.31 14.84
CA ARG A 140 2.79 7.73 15.73
C ARG A 140 2.55 9.07 16.40
N ARG A 141 2.02 10.06 15.68
CA ARG A 141 1.94 11.46 16.14
C ARG A 141 0.58 11.82 16.71
N VAL A 142 -0.49 11.38 16.06
CA VAL A 142 -1.87 11.73 16.46
C VAL A 142 -2.38 10.73 17.49
N ALA A 143 -2.38 9.43 17.15
CA ALA A 143 -2.83 8.37 18.05
C ALA A 143 -1.80 7.98 19.13
N ARG A 144 -0.57 8.50 19.04
CA ARG A 144 0.54 8.26 19.99
C ARG A 144 0.81 6.77 20.25
N LEU A 145 0.64 5.93 19.23
CA LEU A 145 0.91 4.51 19.30
C LEU A 145 2.41 4.23 19.38
N ARG A 146 2.79 3.23 20.17
CA ARG A 146 4.17 2.71 20.18
C ARG A 146 4.51 2.11 18.81
N GLY A 147 5.78 2.08 18.45
CA GLY A 147 6.23 1.65 17.12
C GLY A 147 5.74 0.26 16.70
N GLY A 148 5.67 -0.69 17.64
CA GLY A 148 5.10 -2.01 17.36
C GLY A 148 3.61 -1.94 16.98
N ALA A 149 2.81 -1.16 17.73
CA ALA A 149 1.38 -0.99 17.43
C ALA A 149 1.16 -0.23 16.12
N ALA A 150 1.95 0.82 15.86
CA ALA A 150 1.90 1.53 14.58
C ALA A 150 2.25 0.62 13.39
N LEU A 151 3.24 -0.27 13.56
CA LEU A 151 3.59 -1.25 12.53
C LEU A 151 2.47 -2.27 12.32
N THR A 152 1.83 -2.73 13.39
CA THR A 152 0.65 -3.60 13.29
C THR A 152 -0.47 -2.95 12.48
N VAL A 153 -0.71 -1.65 12.64
CA VAL A 153 -1.69 -0.90 11.82
C VAL A 153 -1.30 -0.92 10.35
N LEU A 154 -0.02 -0.69 10.01
CA LEU A 154 0.44 -0.77 8.62
C LEU A 154 0.31 -2.19 8.04
N ILE A 155 0.63 -3.22 8.83
CA ILE A 155 0.47 -4.62 8.42
C ILE A 155 -1.01 -4.95 8.19
N ALA A 156 -1.90 -4.49 9.09
CA ALA A 156 -3.33 -4.69 8.94
C ALA A 156 -3.86 -4.01 7.66
N TYR A 157 -3.41 -2.78 7.37
CA TYR A 157 -3.71 -2.09 6.12
C TYR A 157 -3.22 -2.88 4.91
N ALA A 158 -1.95 -3.32 4.91
CA ALA A 158 -1.35 -4.08 3.82
C ALA A 158 -2.01 -5.44 3.57
N LEU A 159 -2.56 -6.07 4.60
CA LEU A 159 -3.28 -7.36 4.50
C LEU A 159 -4.79 -7.20 4.32
N TYR A 160 -5.31 -5.97 4.29
CA TYR A 160 -6.74 -5.72 4.21
C TYR A 160 -7.31 -6.16 2.85
N PRO A 161 -8.26 -7.12 2.80
CA PRO A 161 -8.74 -7.67 1.52
C PRO A 161 -9.31 -6.62 0.58
N ALA A 162 -9.99 -5.59 1.08
CA ALA A 162 -10.57 -4.56 0.21
C ALA A 162 -9.48 -3.71 -0.49
N LEU A 163 -8.29 -3.58 0.12
CA LEU A 163 -7.14 -2.92 -0.52
C LEU A 163 -6.67 -3.72 -1.75
N HIS A 164 -6.58 -5.03 -1.61
CA HIS A 164 -6.23 -5.92 -2.71
C HIS A 164 -7.33 -5.95 -3.77
N ASN A 165 -8.60 -6.01 -3.35
CA ASN A 165 -9.74 -5.97 -4.26
C ASN A 165 -9.73 -4.70 -5.11
N ILE A 166 -9.53 -3.51 -4.51
CA ILE A 166 -9.53 -2.28 -5.30
C ILE A 166 -8.27 -2.14 -6.17
N ASN A 167 -7.12 -2.65 -5.72
CA ASN A 167 -5.93 -2.72 -6.58
C ASN A 167 -6.15 -3.67 -7.78
N GLN A 168 -6.93 -4.73 -7.59
CA GLN A 168 -7.29 -5.68 -8.64
C GLN A 168 -8.53 -5.28 -9.45
N ALA A 169 -9.32 -4.32 -8.98
CA ALA A 169 -10.41 -3.73 -9.74
C ALA A 169 -9.80 -2.68 -10.67
N ASP A 170 -9.56 -3.05 -11.95
CA ASP A 170 -9.09 -2.19 -13.05
C ASP A 170 -8.47 -0.84 -12.64
N VAL A 171 -9.03 0.30 -13.04
CA VAL A 171 -8.49 1.63 -12.73
C VAL A 171 -9.58 2.45 -12.06
N HIS A 172 -9.29 2.94 -10.86
CA HIS A 172 -10.20 3.72 -10.04
C HIS A 172 -9.49 5.00 -9.56
N LEU A 173 -9.88 6.16 -10.11
CA LEU A 173 -9.23 7.44 -9.79
C LEU A 173 -9.34 7.82 -8.31
N ALA A 174 -10.40 7.37 -7.62
CA ALA A 174 -10.59 7.59 -6.19
C ALA A 174 -9.42 7.06 -5.32
N THR A 175 -8.68 6.05 -5.80
CA THR A 175 -7.51 5.51 -5.08
C THR A 175 -6.39 6.54 -4.93
N LEU A 176 -6.29 7.51 -5.87
CA LEU A 176 -5.31 8.58 -5.84
C LEU A 176 -5.58 9.58 -4.71
N ALA A 177 -6.83 9.68 -4.25
CA ALA A 177 -7.21 10.57 -3.15
C ALA A 177 -6.85 9.98 -1.78
N LEU A 178 -6.74 8.66 -1.66
CA LEU A 178 -6.51 7.97 -0.39
C LEU A 178 -5.31 8.51 0.43
N PRO A 179 -4.10 8.67 -0.13
CA PRO A 179 -2.98 9.22 0.62
C PRO A 179 -3.23 10.65 1.08
N LEU A 180 -3.92 11.47 0.28
CA LEU A 180 -4.23 12.86 0.63
C LEU A 180 -5.26 12.95 1.76
N LEU A 181 -6.30 12.11 1.70
CA LEU A 181 -7.32 12.03 2.75
C LEU A 181 -6.72 11.58 4.08
N LEU A 182 -5.84 10.58 4.07
CA LEU A 182 -5.15 10.14 5.29
C LEU A 182 -4.15 11.16 5.80
N ALA A 183 -3.52 11.94 4.92
CA ALA A 183 -2.60 13.01 5.32
C ALA A 183 -3.33 14.23 5.91
N ALA A 184 -4.62 14.40 5.61
CA ALA A 184 -5.44 15.49 6.13
C ALA A 184 -6.03 15.21 7.54
N ALA A 185 -5.96 13.96 8.01
CA ALA A 185 -6.47 13.52 9.32
C ALA A 185 -5.45 13.72 10.45
#